data_AF-A0A1G3QJE4-F1
#
_entry.id   AF-A0A1G3QJE4-F1
#
_cell.length_a   1.000
_cell.length_b   1.000
_cell.length_c   1.000
_cell.angle_alpha   90.00
_cell.angle_beta   90.00
_cell.angle_gamma   90.00
#
_symmetry.space_group_name_H-M   'P 1'
#
loop_
_entity.id
_entity.type
_entity.pdbx_description
1 polymer ?
#
loop_
_entity_poly.entity_id
_entity_poly.type
_entity_poly.pdbx_seq_one_letter_code
_entity_poly.pdbx_strand_id
1 'polypeptide(L)'
;MSKAVIYYHDIGDYLPREEKLKVLRQLKSIANPEIPWKILSPNEHGDWISQRNEGFENYIPMAPEKKFDLRTQTIFSIYAIGISTNRDSWVYNYNQKTISKKMSGLIAYYNQQQVQFQNEKQKKPDIDVADFIENDTTQISWTRSLKNDVKNGVIHNYTQDYCTNSLYRPFCIQNLYFHKPFIESPGLSSTLFPREELENKIIVITGIGASKDFSIIISNKITNLDTLEKSQCFPLYYYEEKTKESPTLFDAADGAEGDNDYIRRDSISDFILDRAKKQYGKNVTKEDIFYYVYGFLHCPEYRRTFANDLKKMLPRLPLVENVKNFWAFSKAGRKLADLHINYEEVPAYPDLKVTGNDGASTSSASLYLVEKMRFPKKDRKDTIIYNSKITISNIPEKAYEYVVNGKSAIEWIMERYQITVHKESGIKNDPNDWAKEHDKPRYILDLLLSIINVSMQTVDIVKGLPKVSFE
;
A
#
# COMPACT_ATOMS: atom_id res chain seq x y z
N MET A 1 25.51 -37.75 14.41
CA MET A 1 25.40 -37.57 12.95
C MET A 1 26.27 -36.38 12.57
N SER A 2 27.20 -36.53 11.62
CA SER A 2 27.95 -35.40 11.08
C SER A 2 27.00 -34.47 10.31
N LYS A 3 27.08 -33.16 10.55
CA LYS A 3 26.30 -32.17 9.77
C LYS A 3 26.77 -32.21 8.31
N ALA A 4 25.84 -32.13 7.37
CA ALA A 4 26.15 -32.06 5.94
C ALA A 4 26.78 -30.69 5.59
N VAL A 5 27.65 -30.66 4.57
CA VAL A 5 28.29 -29.43 4.05
C VAL A 5 27.47 -28.91 2.88
N ILE A 6 27.17 -27.60 2.88
CA ILE A 6 26.43 -26.94 1.79
C ILE A 6 27.42 -26.13 0.94
N TYR A 7 27.53 -26.48 -0.33
CA TYR A 7 28.30 -25.73 -1.33
C TYR A 7 27.35 -24.85 -2.14
N TYR A 8 27.57 -23.55 -2.11
CA TYR A 8 26.73 -22.55 -2.80
C TYR A 8 27.56 -21.72 -3.76
N HIS A 9 27.00 -21.41 -4.92
CA HIS A 9 27.59 -20.46 -5.85
C HIS A 9 26.45 -19.66 -6.50
N ASP A 10 26.58 -18.34 -6.45
CA ASP A 10 25.68 -17.44 -7.17
C ASP A 10 26.27 -17.17 -8.56
N ILE A 11 25.45 -17.35 -9.60
CA ILE A 11 25.88 -17.13 -10.99
C ILE A 11 26.11 -15.64 -11.29
N GLY A 12 25.55 -14.74 -10.49
CA GLY A 12 25.67 -13.29 -10.62
C GLY A 12 24.42 -12.61 -11.15
N ASP A 13 24.27 -11.33 -10.77
CA ASP A 13 23.15 -10.49 -11.14
C ASP A 13 23.23 -10.01 -12.60
N TYR A 14 22.07 -9.69 -13.18
CA TYR A 14 21.91 -9.07 -14.51
C TYR A 14 22.47 -9.84 -15.71
N LEU A 15 22.90 -11.10 -15.53
CA LEU A 15 23.33 -11.93 -16.65
C LEU A 15 22.13 -12.35 -17.53
N PRO A 16 22.15 -12.09 -18.85
CA PRO A 16 21.15 -12.62 -19.77
C PRO A 16 21.28 -14.15 -19.87
N ARG A 17 20.20 -14.78 -20.35
CA ARG A 17 20.11 -16.25 -20.48
C ARG A 17 21.34 -16.86 -21.17
N GLU A 18 21.78 -16.27 -22.28
CA GLU A 18 22.90 -16.83 -23.08
C GLU A 18 24.24 -16.77 -22.34
N GLU A 19 24.48 -15.75 -21.53
CA GLU A 19 25.68 -15.66 -20.71
C GLU A 19 25.65 -16.68 -19.57
N LYS A 20 24.51 -16.88 -18.92
CA LYS A 20 24.33 -17.94 -17.92
C LYS A 20 24.60 -19.33 -18.52
N LEU A 21 24.11 -19.59 -19.73
CA LEU A 21 24.38 -20.84 -20.46
C LEU A 21 25.85 -20.99 -20.87
N LYS A 22 26.51 -19.88 -21.26
CA LYS A 22 27.94 -19.87 -21.57
C LYS A 22 28.77 -20.24 -20.33
N VAL A 23 28.44 -19.69 -19.17
CA VAL A 23 29.08 -20.03 -17.88
C VAL A 23 28.92 -21.53 -17.61
N LEU A 24 27.72 -22.10 -17.74
CA LEU A 24 27.51 -23.55 -17.56
C LEU A 24 28.32 -24.40 -18.55
N ARG A 25 28.41 -23.99 -19.83
CA ARG A 25 29.22 -24.71 -20.84
C ARG A 25 30.72 -24.65 -20.55
N GLN A 26 31.21 -23.54 -19.99
CA GLN A 26 32.60 -23.38 -19.57
C GLN A 26 32.90 -24.25 -18.36
N LEU A 27 32.04 -24.20 -17.33
CA LEU A 27 32.24 -24.93 -16.08
C LEU A 27 32.02 -26.45 -16.24
N LYS A 28 31.10 -26.88 -17.11
CA LYS A 28 30.74 -28.27 -17.47
C LYS A 28 30.18 -29.15 -16.34
N SER A 29 30.77 -29.11 -15.15
CA SER A 29 30.44 -29.96 -14.01
C SER A 29 30.62 -29.21 -12.69
N ILE A 30 29.85 -29.59 -11.68
CA ILE A 30 29.99 -29.07 -10.30
C ILE A 30 31.34 -29.44 -9.64
N ALA A 31 32.03 -30.44 -10.19
CA ALA A 31 33.37 -30.82 -9.75
C ALA A 31 34.48 -29.93 -10.34
N ASN A 32 34.13 -28.96 -11.20
CA ASN A 32 35.13 -28.06 -11.78
C ASN A 32 35.69 -27.15 -10.67
N PRO A 33 37.02 -27.18 -10.44
CA PRO A 33 37.67 -26.40 -9.37
C PRO A 33 37.62 -24.89 -9.61
N GLU A 34 37.31 -24.45 -10.83
CA GLU A 34 37.13 -23.02 -11.15
C GLU A 34 35.82 -22.45 -10.59
N ILE A 35 34.89 -23.28 -10.13
CA ILE A 35 33.68 -22.79 -9.46
C ILE A 35 34.08 -22.26 -8.08
N PRO A 36 33.89 -20.96 -7.79
CA PRO A 36 34.22 -20.39 -6.50
C PRO A 36 33.09 -20.74 -5.51
N TRP A 37 33.08 -21.99 -5.06
CA TRP A 37 32.12 -22.48 -4.08
C TRP A 37 32.27 -21.73 -2.75
N LYS A 38 31.17 -21.16 -2.28
CA LYS A 38 31.01 -20.66 -0.92
C LYS A 38 30.43 -21.76 -0.06
N ILE A 39 31.15 -22.16 0.98
CA ILE A 39 30.63 -23.10 1.98
C ILE A 39 29.70 -22.33 2.92
N LEU A 40 28.47 -22.81 3.09
CA LEU A 40 27.47 -22.19 3.93
C LEU A 40 27.22 -22.99 5.21
N SER A 41 26.99 -22.27 6.29
CA SER A 41 26.51 -22.80 7.57
C SER A 41 25.13 -22.21 7.83
N PRO A 42 24.03 -22.99 7.80
CA PRO A 42 22.71 -22.48 8.12
C PRO A 42 22.68 -21.91 9.54
N ASN A 43 22.00 -20.79 9.74
CA ASN A 43 21.75 -20.24 11.08
C ASN A 43 20.68 -21.06 11.84
N GLU A 44 20.39 -20.69 13.10
CA GLU A 44 19.39 -21.39 13.93
C GLU A 44 17.99 -21.40 13.32
N HIS A 45 17.73 -20.48 12.39
CA HIS A 45 16.47 -20.40 11.67
C HIS A 45 16.43 -21.20 10.35
N GLY A 46 17.52 -21.87 9.99
CA GLY A 46 17.62 -22.63 8.74
C GLY A 46 17.90 -21.79 7.50
N ASP A 47 18.29 -20.52 7.63
CA ASP A 47 18.63 -19.66 6.50
C ASP A 47 19.99 -20.05 5.90
N TRP A 48 20.03 -20.39 4.61
CA TRP A 48 21.28 -20.70 3.91
C TRP A 48 21.98 -19.42 3.42
N ILE A 49 21.22 -18.56 2.72
CA ILE A 49 21.66 -17.26 2.19
C ILE A 49 20.82 -16.14 2.79
N SER A 50 21.34 -14.90 2.72
CA SER A 50 20.65 -13.71 3.26
C SER A 50 20.20 -13.92 4.71
N GLN A 51 21.13 -14.36 5.56
CA GLN A 51 20.84 -14.70 6.95
C GLN A 51 20.38 -13.47 7.73
N ARG A 52 19.49 -13.71 8.68
CA ARG A 52 19.02 -12.71 9.64
C ARG A 52 20.12 -12.28 10.60
N ASN A 53 20.03 -11.06 11.09
CA ASN A 53 20.92 -10.53 12.10
C ASN A 53 20.37 -10.89 13.51
N GLU A 54 21.17 -11.56 14.33
CA GLU A 54 20.77 -11.96 15.69
C GLU A 54 20.40 -10.77 16.59
N GLY A 55 21.04 -9.62 16.39
CA GLY A 55 20.74 -8.37 17.08
C GLY A 55 19.36 -7.79 16.77
N PHE A 56 18.77 -8.15 15.62
CA PHE A 56 17.44 -7.69 15.23
C PHE A 56 16.34 -8.24 16.15
N GLU A 57 16.50 -9.48 16.63
CA GLU A 57 15.52 -10.11 17.51
C GLU A 57 15.45 -9.45 18.90
N ASN A 58 16.54 -8.79 19.31
CA ASN A 58 16.61 -8.02 20.57
C ASN A 58 15.83 -6.71 20.52
N TYR A 59 15.44 -6.23 19.33
CA TYR A 59 14.63 -5.04 19.18
C TYR A 59 13.14 -5.30 19.43
N ILE A 60 12.43 -4.22 19.74
CA ILE A 60 11.01 -4.27 20.10
C ILE A 60 10.21 -4.64 18.85
N PRO A 61 9.42 -5.73 18.87
CA PRO A 61 8.58 -6.08 17.73
C PRO A 61 7.56 -4.98 17.42
N MET A 62 7.36 -4.70 16.13
CA MET A 62 6.41 -3.68 15.70
C MET A 62 4.97 -4.09 16.03
N ALA A 63 4.60 -5.36 15.93
CA ALA A 63 3.26 -5.85 16.25
C ALA A 63 3.28 -7.27 16.86
N PRO A 64 2.22 -7.68 17.57
CA PRO A 64 2.09 -9.03 18.10
C PRO A 64 1.81 -10.06 17.02
N GLU A 65 2.15 -11.32 17.30
CA GLU A 65 1.70 -12.46 16.48
C GLU A 65 0.16 -12.57 16.48
N LYS A 66 -0.45 -12.48 17.67
CA LYS A 66 -1.90 -12.41 17.84
C LYS A 66 -2.36 -10.96 17.96
N LYS A 67 -3.11 -10.49 16.96
CA LYS A 67 -3.69 -9.15 16.93
C LYS A 67 -4.55 -8.89 18.18
N PHE A 68 -4.48 -7.66 18.69
CA PHE A 68 -5.13 -7.20 19.92
C PHE A 68 -4.65 -7.87 21.22
N ASP A 69 -3.53 -8.62 21.21
CA ASP A 69 -2.95 -9.11 22.46
C ASP A 69 -2.20 -7.97 23.18
N LEU A 70 -2.86 -7.37 24.16
CA LEU A 70 -2.29 -6.26 24.94
C LEU A 70 -1.19 -6.69 25.92
N ARG A 71 -0.97 -8.00 26.10
CA ARG A 71 0.04 -8.53 27.03
C ARG A 71 1.43 -8.61 26.40
N THR A 72 1.51 -8.50 25.08
CA THR A 72 2.78 -8.59 24.35
C THR A 72 3.54 -7.26 24.43
N GLN A 73 4.86 -7.36 24.52
CA GLN A 73 5.77 -6.20 24.56
C GLN A 73 6.07 -5.68 23.15
N THR A 74 5.07 -5.10 22.47
CA THR A 74 5.15 -4.63 21.08
C THR A 74 4.83 -3.15 20.97
N ILE A 75 5.17 -2.52 19.83
CA ILE A 75 4.88 -1.10 19.59
C ILE A 75 3.38 -0.89 19.33
N PHE A 76 2.82 -1.63 18.37
CA PHE A 76 1.40 -1.62 18.03
C PHE A 76 0.72 -2.84 18.64
N SER A 77 -0.55 -2.69 19.05
CA SER A 77 -1.43 -3.79 19.49
C SER A 77 -2.15 -4.46 18.32
N ILE A 78 -2.27 -3.78 17.18
CA ILE A 78 -2.99 -4.21 15.99
C ILE A 78 -2.22 -3.81 14.73
N TYR A 79 -2.34 -4.63 13.69
CA TYR A 79 -2.00 -4.28 12.32
C TYR A 79 -2.98 -4.96 11.36
N ALA A 80 -3.16 -4.38 10.19
CA ALA A 80 -4.00 -4.90 9.13
C ALA A 80 -3.15 -5.29 7.91
N ILE A 81 -3.71 -6.16 7.08
CA ILE A 81 -3.21 -6.40 5.73
C ILE A 81 -4.04 -5.52 4.81
N GLY A 82 -3.43 -4.96 3.75
CA GLY A 82 -4.18 -4.23 2.72
C GLY A 82 -5.27 -5.11 2.10
N ILE A 83 -6.35 -4.50 1.61
CA ILE A 83 -7.50 -5.27 1.09
C ILE A 83 -7.12 -6.03 -0.18
N SER A 84 -7.66 -7.24 -0.34
CA SER A 84 -7.58 -7.98 -1.60
C SER A 84 -8.97 -8.17 -2.16
N THR A 85 -9.22 -7.65 -3.35
CA THR A 85 -10.55 -7.67 -3.96
C THR A 85 -10.76 -8.89 -4.84
N ASN A 86 -9.68 -9.37 -5.49
CA ASN A 86 -9.68 -10.32 -6.60
C ASN A 86 -10.55 -9.90 -7.81
N ARG A 87 -10.93 -8.63 -7.90
CA ARG A 87 -11.74 -8.07 -8.98
C ARG A 87 -11.52 -6.57 -9.16
N ASP A 88 -10.26 -6.14 -9.12
CA ASP A 88 -9.89 -4.71 -9.09
C ASP A 88 -10.55 -3.91 -10.23
N SER A 89 -10.63 -4.45 -11.47
CA SER A 89 -11.26 -3.75 -12.59
C SER A 89 -12.73 -3.39 -12.35
N TRP A 90 -13.42 -4.15 -11.50
CA TRP A 90 -14.83 -3.96 -11.17
C TRP A 90 -15.01 -2.94 -10.06
N VAL A 91 -14.31 -3.13 -8.94
CA VAL A 91 -14.51 -2.35 -7.71
C VAL A 91 -13.67 -1.08 -7.63
N TYR A 92 -12.58 -0.97 -8.40
CA TYR A 92 -11.79 0.25 -8.52
C TYR A 92 -12.05 0.96 -9.86
N ASN A 93 -12.04 2.30 -9.83
CA ASN A 93 -12.01 3.14 -11.02
C ASN A 93 -11.68 4.59 -10.64
N TYR A 94 -11.20 5.38 -11.59
CA TYR A 94 -11.12 6.84 -11.40
C TYR A 94 -12.49 7.51 -11.42
N ASN A 95 -13.50 6.91 -12.07
CA ASN A 95 -14.84 7.48 -12.17
C ASN A 95 -15.86 6.75 -11.27
N GLN A 96 -16.46 7.46 -10.31
CA GLN A 96 -17.43 6.89 -9.38
C GLN A 96 -18.71 6.43 -10.09
N LYS A 97 -19.20 7.17 -11.09
CA LYS A 97 -20.40 6.78 -11.88
C LYS A 97 -20.18 5.48 -12.64
N THR A 98 -18.96 5.26 -13.13
CA THR A 98 -18.55 4.02 -13.79
C THR A 98 -18.56 2.85 -12.81
N ILE A 99 -18.07 3.03 -11.58
CA ILE A 99 -18.21 2.02 -10.52
C ILE A 99 -19.68 1.70 -10.26
N SER A 100 -20.52 2.72 -10.05
CA SER A 100 -21.94 2.54 -9.77
C SER A 100 -22.64 1.70 -10.82
N LYS A 101 -22.45 2.03 -12.11
CA LYS A 101 -23.02 1.28 -13.24
C LYS A 101 -22.52 -0.15 -13.29
N LYS A 102 -21.19 -0.35 -13.20
CA LYS A 102 -20.56 -1.68 -13.25
C LYS A 102 -21.02 -2.57 -12.11
N MET A 103 -20.99 -2.06 -10.88
CA MET A 103 -21.34 -2.84 -9.70
C MET A 103 -22.84 -3.16 -9.68
N SER A 104 -23.70 -2.23 -10.08
CA SER A 104 -25.14 -2.52 -10.22
C SER A 104 -25.39 -3.64 -11.24
N GLY A 105 -24.71 -3.62 -12.39
CA GLY A 105 -24.80 -4.67 -13.40
C GLY A 105 -24.28 -6.02 -12.92
N LEU A 106 -23.10 -6.03 -12.29
CA LEU A 106 -22.51 -7.24 -11.71
C LEU A 106 -23.42 -7.85 -10.64
N ILE A 107 -23.98 -7.03 -9.75
CA ILE A 107 -24.88 -7.48 -8.68
C ILE A 107 -26.17 -8.05 -9.26
N ALA A 108 -26.73 -7.42 -10.30
CA ALA A 108 -27.92 -7.93 -10.99
C ALA A 108 -27.65 -9.29 -11.63
N TYR A 109 -26.53 -9.44 -12.35
CA TYR A 109 -26.12 -10.71 -12.96
C TYR A 109 -25.84 -11.80 -11.90
N TYR A 110 -25.15 -11.44 -10.82
CA TYR A 110 -24.94 -12.32 -9.67
C TYR A 110 -26.27 -12.83 -9.10
N ASN A 111 -27.22 -11.94 -8.80
CA ASN A 111 -28.51 -12.31 -8.22
C ASN A 111 -29.32 -13.19 -9.17
N GLN A 112 -29.25 -12.92 -10.47
CA GLN A 112 -29.89 -13.77 -11.48
C GLN A 112 -29.34 -15.20 -11.43
N GLN A 113 -28.03 -15.37 -11.51
CA GLN A 113 -27.36 -16.67 -11.44
C GLN A 113 -27.65 -17.38 -10.12
N GLN A 114 -27.70 -16.62 -9.02
CA GLN A 114 -28.00 -17.14 -7.69
C GLN A 114 -29.43 -17.70 -7.61
N VAL A 115 -30.44 -16.97 -8.09
CA VAL A 115 -31.83 -17.42 -8.07
C VAL A 115 -32.01 -18.65 -8.95
N GLN A 116 -31.41 -18.66 -10.13
CA GLN A 116 -31.43 -19.81 -11.04
C GLN A 116 -30.78 -21.04 -10.39
N PHE A 117 -29.64 -20.88 -9.71
CA PHE A 117 -28.98 -21.96 -8.99
C PHE A 117 -29.83 -22.51 -7.85
N GLN A 118 -30.44 -21.66 -7.02
CA GLN A 118 -31.29 -22.13 -5.92
C GLN A 118 -32.50 -22.91 -6.41
N ASN A 119 -33.11 -22.50 -7.53
CA ASN A 119 -34.21 -23.23 -8.14
C ASN A 119 -33.77 -24.59 -8.70
N GLU A 120 -32.59 -24.69 -9.30
CA GLU A 120 -32.07 -25.97 -9.81
C GLU A 120 -31.62 -26.89 -8.68
N LYS A 121 -31.03 -26.34 -7.61
CA LYS A 121 -30.64 -27.09 -6.41
C LYS A 121 -31.82 -27.76 -5.72
N GLN A 122 -33.01 -27.15 -5.75
CA GLN A 122 -34.24 -27.80 -5.26
C GLN A 122 -34.60 -29.07 -6.06
N LYS A 123 -34.28 -29.11 -7.35
CA LYS A 123 -34.52 -30.28 -8.23
C LYS A 123 -33.37 -31.29 -8.16
N LYS A 124 -32.14 -30.81 -7.96
CA LYS A 124 -30.90 -31.59 -7.93
C LYS A 124 -30.05 -31.15 -6.72
N PRO A 125 -30.25 -31.75 -5.53
CA PRO A 125 -29.59 -31.31 -4.29
C PRO A 125 -28.06 -31.31 -4.33
N ASP A 126 -27.46 -32.20 -5.12
CA ASP A 126 -26.01 -32.40 -5.22
C ASP A 126 -25.33 -31.56 -6.31
N ILE A 127 -26.03 -30.61 -6.93
CA ILE A 127 -25.46 -29.75 -7.98
C ILE A 127 -24.31 -28.88 -7.44
N ASP A 128 -23.17 -28.89 -8.12
CA ASP A 128 -22.04 -28.00 -7.80
C ASP A 128 -22.27 -26.61 -8.40
N VAL A 129 -22.00 -25.58 -7.60
CA VAL A 129 -22.15 -24.19 -8.03
C VAL A 129 -21.17 -23.81 -9.14
N ALA A 130 -19.95 -24.35 -9.12
CA ALA A 130 -18.92 -24.05 -10.10
C ALA A 130 -19.25 -24.62 -11.49
N ASP A 131 -19.99 -25.73 -11.54
CA ASP A 131 -20.45 -26.34 -12.80
C ASP A 131 -21.71 -25.67 -13.35
N PHE A 132 -22.50 -25.02 -12.49
CA PHE A 132 -23.74 -24.35 -12.88
C PHE A 132 -23.52 -22.92 -13.38
N ILE A 133 -22.72 -22.13 -12.66
CA ILE A 133 -22.59 -20.70 -12.93
C ILE A 133 -21.87 -20.44 -14.26
N GLU A 134 -22.36 -19.45 -14.98
CA GLU A 134 -21.70 -18.93 -16.17
C GLU A 134 -20.53 -18.02 -15.81
N ASN A 135 -19.40 -18.18 -16.51
CA ASN A 135 -18.20 -17.37 -16.30
C ASN A 135 -17.98 -16.37 -17.45
N ASP A 136 -18.91 -15.44 -17.62
CA ASP A 136 -18.71 -14.29 -18.50
C ASP A 136 -17.96 -13.16 -17.76
N THR A 137 -16.68 -13.01 -18.07
CA THR A 137 -15.78 -12.02 -17.46
C THR A 137 -16.18 -10.57 -17.75
N THR A 138 -17.09 -10.34 -18.71
CA THR A 138 -17.66 -9.02 -19.00
C THR A 138 -18.86 -8.68 -18.12
N GLN A 139 -19.43 -9.65 -17.40
CA GLN A 139 -20.55 -9.48 -16.46
C GLN A 139 -20.11 -9.59 -15.01
N ILE A 140 -19.17 -10.50 -14.71
CA ILE A 140 -18.77 -10.80 -13.35
C ILE A 140 -17.34 -11.35 -13.26
N SER A 141 -16.67 -11.03 -12.16
CA SER A 141 -15.46 -11.75 -11.75
C SER A 141 -15.77 -12.58 -10.50
N TRP A 142 -15.92 -13.89 -10.71
CA TRP A 142 -16.23 -14.84 -9.64
C TRP A 142 -15.04 -15.05 -8.72
N THR A 143 -15.32 -15.08 -7.41
CA THR A 143 -14.35 -15.46 -6.39
C THR A 143 -14.94 -16.56 -5.51
N ARG A 144 -14.10 -17.21 -4.70
CA ARG A 144 -14.55 -18.25 -3.78
C ARG A 144 -15.63 -17.75 -2.84
N SER A 145 -15.48 -16.54 -2.27
CA SER A 145 -16.50 -15.96 -1.40
C SER A 145 -17.84 -15.78 -2.11
N LEU A 146 -17.83 -15.24 -3.34
CA LEU A 146 -19.05 -14.96 -4.07
C LEU A 146 -19.77 -16.25 -4.52
N LYS A 147 -19.02 -17.31 -4.87
CA LYS A 147 -19.59 -18.63 -5.14
C LYS A 147 -20.24 -19.26 -3.89
N ASN A 148 -19.66 -19.04 -2.71
CA ASN A 148 -20.26 -19.50 -1.46
C ASN A 148 -21.58 -18.77 -1.16
N ASP A 149 -21.65 -17.47 -1.43
CA ASP A 149 -22.88 -16.70 -1.27
C ASP A 149 -23.99 -17.22 -2.18
N VAL A 150 -23.68 -17.58 -3.44
CA VAL A 150 -24.62 -18.26 -4.34
C VAL A 150 -25.14 -19.54 -3.70
N LYS A 151 -24.22 -20.40 -3.21
CA LYS A 151 -24.56 -21.68 -2.58
C LYS A 151 -25.49 -21.51 -1.37
N ASN A 152 -25.29 -20.44 -0.61
CA ASN A 152 -25.98 -20.13 0.64
C ASN A 152 -27.28 -19.34 0.48
N GLY A 153 -27.67 -18.98 -0.74
CA GLY A 153 -28.94 -18.31 -0.95
C GLY A 153 -28.88 -16.79 -0.79
N VAL A 154 -27.69 -16.18 -0.74
CA VAL A 154 -27.51 -14.77 -0.37
C VAL A 154 -27.77 -13.86 -1.57
N ILE A 155 -28.68 -12.91 -1.40
CA ILE A 155 -28.96 -11.81 -2.35
C ILE A 155 -28.19 -10.57 -1.92
N HIS A 156 -27.60 -9.88 -2.90
CA HIS A 156 -26.86 -8.63 -2.67
C HIS A 156 -27.59 -7.46 -3.31
N ASN A 157 -27.45 -6.26 -2.73
CA ASN A 157 -27.99 -5.02 -3.29
C ASN A 157 -26.89 -3.99 -3.45
N TYR A 158 -27.00 -3.17 -4.50
CA TYR A 158 -26.15 -2.00 -4.65
C TYR A 158 -26.62 -0.89 -3.70
N THR A 159 -25.68 -0.27 -3.00
CA THR A 159 -25.85 1.02 -2.32
C THR A 159 -24.62 1.89 -2.57
N GLN A 160 -24.84 3.20 -2.72
CA GLN A 160 -23.78 4.18 -2.93
C GLN A 160 -22.88 4.33 -1.70
N ASP A 161 -23.37 4.01 -0.50
CA ASP A 161 -22.68 4.24 0.78
C ASP A 161 -21.38 3.44 0.92
N TYR A 162 -21.19 2.40 0.10
CA TYR A 162 -19.95 1.63 0.04
C TYR A 162 -18.91 2.24 -0.90
N CYS A 163 -19.23 3.28 -1.65
CA CYS A 163 -18.25 4.00 -2.46
C CYS A 163 -17.39 4.88 -1.55
N THR A 164 -16.08 4.68 -1.58
CA THR A 164 -15.10 5.46 -0.81
C THR A 164 -13.81 5.64 -1.60
N ASN A 165 -12.88 6.43 -1.06
CA ASN A 165 -11.57 6.65 -1.66
C ASN A 165 -10.52 5.72 -1.05
N SER A 166 -9.69 5.14 -1.91
CA SER A 166 -8.63 4.22 -1.49
C SER A 166 -7.32 4.58 -2.17
N LEU A 167 -6.23 4.49 -1.40
CA LEU A 167 -4.87 4.60 -1.94
C LEU A 167 -4.52 3.27 -2.63
N TYR A 168 -4.82 3.18 -3.92
CA TYR A 168 -4.68 1.96 -4.70
C TYR A 168 -3.22 1.57 -4.92
N ARG A 169 -2.37 2.54 -5.23
CA ARG A 169 -0.91 2.43 -5.42
C ARG A 169 -0.24 3.68 -4.83
N PRO A 170 1.09 3.74 -4.67
CA PRO A 170 1.75 4.91 -4.10
C PRO A 170 1.37 6.16 -4.91
N PHE A 171 0.87 7.19 -4.21
CA PHE A 171 0.43 8.46 -4.79
C PHE A 171 -0.69 8.35 -5.85
N CYS A 172 -1.51 7.29 -5.77
CA CYS A 172 -2.61 7.02 -6.69
C CYS A 172 -3.87 6.68 -5.90
N ILE A 173 -4.72 7.69 -5.70
CA ILE A 173 -6.07 7.50 -5.16
C ILE A 173 -7.01 7.08 -6.29
N GLN A 174 -7.90 6.15 -6.01
CA GLN A 174 -9.03 5.78 -6.88
C GLN A 174 -10.31 5.64 -6.04
N ASN A 175 -11.46 5.79 -6.70
CA ASN A 175 -12.73 5.38 -6.13
C ASN A 175 -12.71 3.85 -5.94
N LEU A 176 -13.28 3.38 -4.83
CA LEU A 176 -13.40 1.99 -4.44
C LEU A 176 -14.84 1.70 -4.00
N TYR A 177 -15.43 0.62 -4.52
CA TYR A 177 -16.65 0.03 -3.97
C TYR A 177 -16.32 -0.96 -2.86
N PHE A 178 -16.25 -0.49 -1.62
CA PHE A 178 -15.86 -1.27 -0.44
C PHE A 178 -17.05 -1.98 0.23
N HIS A 179 -17.76 -2.81 -0.53
CA HIS A 179 -18.81 -3.66 0.02
C HIS A 179 -18.24 -5.07 0.29
N LYS A 180 -18.25 -5.52 1.56
CA LYS A 180 -17.56 -6.75 2.02
C LYS A 180 -17.78 -7.99 1.14
N PRO A 181 -19.00 -8.33 0.67
CA PRO A 181 -19.20 -9.49 -0.21
C PRO A 181 -18.43 -9.40 -1.54
N PHE A 182 -18.11 -8.18 -1.99
CA PHE A 182 -17.38 -7.91 -3.22
C PHE A 182 -15.87 -7.73 -3.01
N ILE A 183 -15.38 -7.89 -1.78
CA ILE A 183 -13.95 -7.88 -1.44
C ILE A 183 -13.57 -9.27 -0.91
N GLU A 184 -12.76 -10.03 -1.65
CA GLU A 184 -12.42 -11.40 -1.24
C GLU A 184 -11.72 -11.48 0.12
N SER A 185 -10.93 -10.47 0.49
CA SER A 185 -10.30 -10.36 1.79
C SER A 185 -10.27 -8.90 2.26
N PRO A 186 -11.32 -8.42 2.97
CA PRO A 186 -11.40 -7.05 3.45
C PRO A 186 -10.50 -6.77 4.67
N GLY A 187 -9.93 -7.83 5.26
CA GLY A 187 -9.04 -7.73 6.42
C GLY A 187 -9.70 -7.00 7.59
N LEU A 188 -8.97 -6.06 8.19
CA LEU A 188 -9.46 -5.22 9.27
C LEU A 188 -9.79 -3.80 8.79
N SER A 189 -9.96 -3.57 7.48
CA SER A 189 -10.12 -2.22 6.96
C SER A 189 -11.37 -1.51 7.48
N SER A 190 -12.49 -2.22 7.72
CA SER A 190 -13.67 -1.63 8.38
C SER A 190 -13.43 -1.29 9.86
N THR A 191 -12.47 -1.93 10.52
CA THR A 191 -12.07 -1.59 11.90
C THR A 191 -11.17 -0.35 11.91
N LEU A 192 -10.41 -0.10 10.84
CA LEU A 192 -9.53 1.05 10.72
C LEU A 192 -10.23 2.29 10.15
N PHE A 193 -11.14 2.08 9.21
CA PHE A 193 -11.91 3.09 8.48
C PHE A 193 -13.37 2.64 8.38
N PRO A 194 -14.12 2.62 9.49
CA PRO A 194 -15.54 2.25 9.48
C PRO A 194 -16.40 3.24 8.69
N ARG A 195 -16.03 4.53 8.71
CA ARG A 195 -16.73 5.63 8.03
C ARG A 195 -15.73 6.70 7.61
N GLU A 196 -16.11 7.53 6.64
CA GLU A 196 -15.21 8.52 6.02
C GLU A 196 -14.88 9.69 6.96
N GLU A 197 -15.83 10.10 7.79
CA GLU A 197 -15.68 11.16 8.79
C GLU A 197 -14.76 10.78 9.97
N LEU A 198 -14.52 9.48 10.17
CA LEU A 198 -13.67 8.99 11.26
C LEU A 198 -12.20 8.97 10.82
N GLU A 199 -11.48 10.03 11.19
CA GLU A 199 -10.09 10.23 10.78
C GLU A 199 -9.12 9.19 11.37
N ASN A 200 -8.33 8.56 10.49
CA ASN A 200 -7.24 7.68 10.90
C ASN A 200 -6.02 7.85 9.99
N LYS A 201 -4.85 7.45 10.48
CA LYS A 201 -3.60 7.43 9.72
C LYS A 201 -2.99 6.04 9.85
N ILE A 202 -2.50 5.47 8.75
CA ILE A 202 -1.89 4.14 8.74
C ILE A 202 -0.49 4.23 8.12
N ILE A 203 0.51 3.69 8.81
CA ILE A 203 1.83 3.44 8.23
C ILE A 203 1.73 2.15 7.42
N VAL A 204 2.02 2.22 6.12
CA VAL A 204 1.99 1.08 5.22
C VAL A 204 3.42 0.71 4.86
N ILE A 205 3.75 -0.56 5.05
CA ILE A 205 5.06 -1.12 4.71
C ILE A 205 4.92 -2.28 3.72
N THR A 206 6.00 -2.58 3.01
CA THR A 206 6.14 -3.81 2.24
C THR A 206 5.99 -5.04 3.16
N GLY A 207 5.28 -6.06 2.69
CA GLY A 207 5.05 -7.27 3.46
C GLY A 207 6.16 -8.31 3.38
N ILE A 208 6.02 -9.33 4.23
CA ILE A 208 6.97 -10.45 4.32
C ILE A 208 7.06 -11.21 2.99
N GLY A 209 8.29 -11.50 2.58
CA GLY A 209 8.60 -12.24 1.35
C GLY A 209 8.28 -11.46 0.08
N ALA A 210 8.22 -10.13 0.15
CA ALA A 210 8.16 -9.30 -1.04
C ALA A 210 9.44 -9.46 -1.89
N SER A 211 9.27 -9.39 -3.20
CA SER A 211 10.37 -9.42 -4.16
C SER A 211 11.12 -8.09 -4.22
N LYS A 212 10.44 -6.98 -3.95
CA LYS A 212 10.98 -5.62 -3.94
C LYS A 212 11.62 -5.25 -2.60
N ASP A 213 12.47 -4.23 -2.64
CA ASP A 213 13.09 -3.65 -1.46
C ASP A 213 12.04 -3.09 -0.48
N PHE A 214 12.40 -3.13 0.81
CA PHE A 214 11.55 -2.62 1.89
C PHE A 214 11.16 -1.17 1.60
N SER A 215 9.86 -0.92 1.57
CA SER A 215 9.26 0.38 1.26
C SER A 215 8.27 0.76 2.34
N ILE A 216 8.09 2.07 2.53
CA ILE A 216 7.17 2.62 3.51
C ILE A 216 6.47 3.84 2.89
N ILE A 217 5.18 3.98 3.17
CA ILE A 217 4.36 5.14 2.86
C ILE A 217 3.30 5.29 3.96
N ILE A 218 2.73 6.46 4.17
CA ILE A 218 1.60 6.66 5.08
C ILE A 218 0.33 6.92 4.26
N SER A 219 -0.83 6.55 4.80
CA SER A 219 -2.13 6.81 4.17
C SER A 219 -3.14 7.24 5.24
N ASN A 220 -4.10 8.09 4.87
CA ASN A 220 -5.31 8.36 5.64
C ASN A 220 -6.56 7.70 5.03
N LYS A 221 -6.35 6.71 4.14
CA LYS A 221 -7.37 6.00 3.38
C LYS A 221 -7.14 4.49 3.42
N ILE A 222 -8.16 3.72 3.07
CA ILE A 222 -8.06 2.27 2.85
C ILE A 222 -7.00 1.99 1.79
N THR A 223 -6.16 0.99 2.03
CA THR A 223 -5.11 0.55 1.11
C THR A 223 -5.38 -0.86 0.58
N ASN A 224 -4.88 -1.09 -0.63
CA ASN A 224 -4.89 -2.37 -1.31
C ASN A 224 -3.70 -3.22 -0.84
N LEU A 225 -3.82 -4.55 -0.94
CA LEU A 225 -2.73 -5.50 -0.65
C LEU A 225 -1.49 -5.21 -1.49
N ASP A 226 -1.68 -4.64 -2.68
CA ASP A 226 -0.62 -4.29 -3.63
C ASP A 226 -0.36 -2.78 -3.70
N THR A 227 -0.85 -1.97 -2.73
CA THR A 227 -0.42 -0.56 -2.60
C THR A 227 1.10 -0.50 -2.49
N LEU A 228 1.66 -1.26 -1.55
CA LEU A 228 3.02 -1.79 -1.59
C LEU A 228 2.91 -3.30 -1.79
N GLU A 229 3.97 -3.98 -2.23
CA GLU A 229 3.91 -5.45 -2.36
C GLU A 229 3.59 -6.11 -1.01
N LYS A 230 2.47 -6.85 -0.94
CA LYS A 230 1.98 -7.54 0.27
C LYS A 230 1.75 -6.61 1.47
N SER A 231 1.27 -5.39 1.22
CA SER A 231 1.10 -4.30 2.18
C SER A 231 0.63 -4.73 3.58
N GLN A 232 1.40 -4.32 4.58
CA GLN A 232 1.03 -4.38 6.00
C GLN A 232 0.79 -2.96 6.52
N CYS A 233 -0.28 -2.76 7.28
CA CYS A 233 -0.78 -1.46 7.68
C CYS A 233 -0.83 -1.36 9.21
N PHE A 234 -0.14 -0.37 9.76
CA PHE A 234 -0.01 -0.11 11.18
C PHE A 234 -0.74 1.20 11.48
N PRO A 235 -1.98 1.12 12.01
CA PRO A 235 -2.80 2.29 12.18
C PRO A 235 -2.36 3.14 13.37
N LEU A 236 -2.79 4.40 13.44
CA LEU A 236 -2.69 5.22 14.65
C LEU A 236 -3.83 4.85 15.61
N TYR A 237 -5.04 4.69 15.08
CA TYR A 237 -6.23 4.32 15.84
C TYR A 237 -6.93 3.08 15.28
N TYR A 238 -7.80 2.47 16.07
CA TYR A 238 -8.82 1.54 15.56
C TYR A 238 -10.16 1.84 16.21
N TYR A 239 -11.25 1.39 15.59
CA TYR A 239 -12.60 1.71 16.00
C TYR A 239 -13.37 0.44 16.36
N GLU A 240 -14.02 0.47 17.51
CA GLU A 240 -14.91 -0.57 18.00
C GLU A 240 -16.35 -0.05 17.92
N GLU A 241 -17.26 -0.85 17.36
CA GLU A 241 -18.68 -0.50 17.36
C GLU A 241 -19.23 -0.61 18.79
N LYS A 242 -20.00 0.39 19.24
CA LYS A 242 -20.69 0.33 20.53
C LYS A 242 -21.81 -0.70 20.43
N THR A 243 -21.76 -1.74 21.26
CA THR A 243 -22.89 -2.64 21.45
C THR A 243 -24.03 -1.88 22.11
N LYS A 244 -25.12 -1.62 21.38
CA LYS A 244 -26.36 -1.04 21.92
C LYS A 244 -27.09 -2.09 22.76
N GLU A 245 -26.59 -2.39 23.95
CA GLU A 245 -27.34 -3.17 24.94
C GLU A 245 -28.36 -2.26 25.63
N SER A 246 -29.59 -2.27 25.10
CA SER A 246 -30.78 -1.53 25.55
C SER A 246 -30.70 0.00 25.35
N PRO A 247 -31.44 0.58 24.38
CA PRO A 247 -31.51 2.02 24.23
C PRO A 247 -32.11 2.63 25.49
N THR A 248 -31.38 3.53 26.13
CA THR A 248 -31.86 4.30 27.27
C THR A 248 -32.71 5.47 26.77
N LEU A 249 -33.66 5.95 27.58
CA LEU A 249 -34.49 7.12 27.23
C LEU A 249 -33.66 8.39 26.94
N PHE A 250 -32.38 8.42 27.33
CA PHE A 250 -31.45 9.52 27.08
C PHE A 250 -30.80 9.44 25.69
N ASP A 251 -30.79 8.28 25.03
CA ASP A 251 -30.27 8.14 23.65
C ASP A 251 -31.17 8.84 22.62
N ALA A 252 -32.41 9.18 22.99
CA ALA A 252 -33.35 9.93 22.15
C ALA A 252 -33.24 11.46 22.31
N ALA A 253 -32.50 11.95 23.31
CA ALA A 253 -32.38 13.39 23.61
C ALA A 253 -31.16 14.05 22.94
N ASP A 254 -30.10 13.27 22.68
CA ASP A 254 -28.95 13.73 21.92
C ASP A 254 -29.17 13.43 20.43
N GLY A 255 -29.87 14.35 19.75
CA GLY A 255 -30.09 14.35 18.30
C GLY A 255 -28.82 14.52 17.45
N ALA A 256 -27.74 13.82 17.79
CA ALA A 256 -26.53 13.69 17.00
C ALA A 256 -26.49 12.28 16.37
N GLU A 257 -27.39 12.03 15.43
CA GLU A 257 -27.18 10.97 14.44
C GLU A 257 -25.84 11.25 13.74
N GLY A 258 -24.80 10.47 14.06
CA GLY A 258 -23.54 10.56 13.33
C GLY A 258 -22.27 10.31 14.13
N ASP A 259 -22.14 10.71 15.40
CA ASP A 259 -20.81 10.65 16.07
C ASP A 259 -20.66 9.54 17.12
N ASN A 260 -21.76 8.86 17.46
CA ASN A 260 -21.85 8.14 18.73
C ASN A 260 -21.81 6.62 18.65
N ASP A 261 -21.64 6.00 17.47
CA ASP A 261 -21.70 4.53 17.30
C ASP A 261 -20.34 3.82 17.41
N TYR A 262 -19.22 4.55 17.39
CA TYR A 262 -17.87 3.95 17.46
C TYR A 262 -17.04 4.52 18.61
N ILE A 263 -16.24 3.65 19.25
CA ILE A 263 -15.22 4.03 20.24
C ILE A 263 -13.87 3.99 19.54
N ARG A 264 -13.19 5.14 19.49
CA ARG A 264 -11.80 5.23 19.01
C ARG A 264 -10.85 4.71 20.08
N ARG A 265 -9.93 3.82 19.68
CA ARG A 265 -8.88 3.24 20.52
C ARG A 265 -7.50 3.53 19.93
N ASP A 266 -6.51 3.72 20.80
CA ASP A 266 -5.12 3.83 20.36
C ASP A 266 -4.56 2.46 19.96
N SER A 267 -3.85 2.42 18.84
CA SER A 267 -3.10 1.24 18.43
C SER A 267 -1.76 1.09 19.17
N ILE A 268 -1.14 2.21 19.57
CA ILE A 268 0.16 2.22 20.24
C ILE A 268 -0.05 1.68 21.66
N SER A 269 0.74 0.67 22.02
CA SER A 269 0.61 -0.02 23.29
C SER A 269 1.01 0.87 24.47
N ASP A 270 0.42 0.62 25.64
CA ASP A 270 0.83 1.32 26.86
C ASP A 270 2.24 0.89 27.29
N PHE A 271 2.65 -0.34 26.97
CA PHE A 271 4.02 -0.83 27.19
C PHE A 271 5.07 0.09 26.56
N ILE A 272 4.93 0.41 25.26
CA ILE A 272 5.92 1.24 24.59
C ILE A 272 5.84 2.70 25.04
N LEU A 273 4.62 3.18 25.36
CA LEU A 273 4.42 4.51 25.92
C LEU A 273 5.15 4.68 27.26
N ASP A 274 4.99 3.74 28.18
CA ASP A 274 5.64 3.78 29.49
C ASP A 274 7.15 3.70 29.38
N ARG A 275 7.66 2.86 28.48
CA ARG A 275 9.11 2.75 28.21
C ARG A 275 9.66 4.07 27.64
N ALA A 276 8.97 4.65 26.66
CA ALA A 276 9.37 5.91 26.05
C ALA A 276 9.30 7.08 27.04
N LYS A 277 8.27 7.14 27.90
CA LYS A 277 8.16 8.16 28.96
C LYS A 277 9.29 8.07 29.98
N LYS A 278 9.67 6.84 30.37
CA LYS A 278 10.81 6.61 31.28
C LYS A 278 12.13 7.10 30.67
N GLN A 279 12.33 6.89 29.37
CA GLN A 279 13.60 7.21 28.71
C GLN A 279 13.70 8.67 28.21
N TYR A 280 12.61 9.24 27.71
CA TYR A 280 12.60 10.53 27.00
C TYR A 280 11.80 11.62 27.72
N GLY A 281 11.12 11.29 28.82
CA GLY A 281 10.37 12.22 29.66
C GLY A 281 8.85 12.07 29.56
N LYS A 282 8.15 12.61 30.57
CA LYS A 282 6.70 12.41 30.77
C LYS A 282 5.81 12.96 29.65
N ASN A 283 6.32 13.87 28.83
CA ASN A 283 5.57 14.55 27.77
C ASN A 283 5.41 13.70 26.49
N VAL A 284 6.08 12.56 26.39
CA VAL A 284 5.92 11.67 25.23
C VAL A 284 4.48 11.17 25.14
N THR A 285 3.91 11.31 23.95
CA THR A 285 2.57 10.80 23.61
C THR A 285 2.66 9.57 22.69
N LYS A 286 1.55 8.84 22.56
CA LYS A 286 1.44 7.74 21.60
C LYS A 286 1.64 8.21 20.16
N GLU A 287 1.17 9.41 19.85
CA GLU A 287 1.34 10.02 18.54
C GLU A 287 2.83 10.31 18.24
N ASP A 288 3.61 10.76 19.23
CA ASP A 288 5.06 10.96 19.06
C ASP A 288 5.77 9.65 18.72
N ILE A 289 5.34 8.53 19.32
CA ILE A 289 5.87 7.19 19.07
C ILE A 289 5.48 6.72 17.67
N PHE A 290 4.23 6.94 17.25
CA PHE A 290 3.76 6.63 15.91
C PHE A 290 4.62 7.31 14.84
N TYR A 291 4.88 8.61 14.97
CA TYR A 291 5.74 9.31 14.02
C TYR A 291 7.22 9.00 14.19
N TYR A 292 7.68 8.67 15.41
CA TYR A 292 9.02 8.11 15.59
C TYR A 292 9.21 6.85 14.75
N VAL A 293 8.25 5.92 14.76
CA VAL A 293 8.28 4.71 13.92
C VAL A 293 8.37 5.10 12.44
N TYR A 294 7.50 6.00 11.98
CA TYR A 294 7.50 6.41 10.57
C TYR A 294 8.84 7.03 10.15
N GLY A 295 9.40 7.93 10.96
CA GLY A 295 10.70 8.56 10.69
C GLY A 295 11.86 7.57 10.77
N PHE A 296 11.85 6.66 11.76
CA PHE A 296 12.92 5.68 11.95
C PHE A 296 12.95 4.64 10.83
N LEU A 297 11.79 4.20 10.31
CA LEU A 297 11.73 3.28 9.17
C LEU A 297 12.26 3.88 7.85
N HIS A 298 12.47 5.20 7.79
CA HIS A 298 13.16 5.87 6.70
C HIS A 298 14.69 5.97 6.91
N CYS A 299 15.23 5.55 8.06
CA CYS A 299 16.67 5.55 8.34
C CYS A 299 17.42 4.64 7.32
N PRO A 300 18.31 5.20 6.48
CA PRO A 300 19.04 4.41 5.48
C PRO A 300 19.92 3.32 6.10
N GLU A 301 20.56 3.61 7.23
CA GLU A 301 21.40 2.65 7.95
C GLU A 301 20.57 1.45 8.42
N TYR A 302 19.39 1.68 9.00
CA TYR A 302 18.50 0.60 9.46
C TYR A 302 18.06 -0.29 8.29
N ARG A 303 17.59 0.34 7.20
CA ARG A 303 17.10 -0.37 6.00
C ARG A 303 18.20 -1.19 5.34
N ARG A 304 19.44 -0.67 5.31
CA ARG A 304 20.59 -1.37 4.73
C ARG A 304 21.07 -2.51 5.63
N THR A 305 21.21 -2.26 6.93
CA THR A 305 21.71 -3.28 7.87
C THR A 305 20.76 -4.46 7.98
N PHE A 306 19.45 -4.21 8.07
CA PHE A 306 18.44 -5.24 8.31
C PHE A 306 17.62 -5.59 7.06
N ALA A 307 18.16 -5.36 5.86
CA ALA A 307 17.45 -5.61 4.59
C ALA A 307 16.92 -7.05 4.48
N ASN A 308 17.71 -8.03 4.94
CA ASN A 308 17.32 -9.45 4.95
C ASN A 308 16.21 -9.73 5.95
N ASP A 309 16.31 -9.17 7.15
CA ASP A 309 15.30 -9.31 8.21
C ASP A 309 13.97 -8.69 7.77
N LEU A 310 14.00 -7.47 7.26
CA LEU A 310 12.81 -6.75 6.75
C LEU A 310 12.12 -7.47 5.58
N LYS A 311 12.85 -8.34 4.86
CA LYS A 311 12.28 -9.21 3.83
C LYS A 311 11.63 -10.46 4.40
N LYS A 312 12.08 -10.95 5.57
CA LYS A 312 11.68 -12.25 6.14
C LYS A 312 10.70 -12.13 7.31
N MET A 313 10.61 -10.97 7.96
CA MET A 313 9.77 -10.75 9.13
C MET A 313 9.32 -9.28 9.25
N LEU A 314 8.33 -9.02 10.11
CA LEU A 314 7.92 -7.64 10.40
C LEU A 314 9.05 -6.85 11.06
N PRO A 315 9.10 -5.52 10.87
CA PRO A 315 10.11 -4.68 11.50
C PRO A 315 10.18 -4.86 13.02
N ARG A 316 11.39 -4.73 13.55
CA ARG A 316 11.67 -4.58 14.98
C ARG A 316 12.50 -3.32 15.17
N LEU A 317 12.10 -2.46 16.09
CA LEU A 317 12.71 -1.14 16.25
C LEU A 317 13.34 -0.98 17.64
N PRO A 318 14.55 -0.40 17.74
CA PRO A 318 15.08 0.04 19.01
C PRO A 318 14.39 1.33 19.48
N LEU A 319 14.52 1.62 20.77
CA LEU A 319 14.40 2.98 21.28
C LEU A 319 15.80 3.59 21.31
N VAL A 320 16.08 4.56 20.42
CA VAL A 320 17.40 5.21 20.36
C VAL A 320 17.82 5.77 21.72
N GLU A 321 19.07 5.58 22.10
CA GLU A 321 19.56 5.96 23.44
C GLU A 321 19.45 7.46 23.69
N ASN A 322 19.81 8.26 22.67
CA ASN A 322 19.85 9.70 22.78
C ASN A 322 18.45 10.32 22.62
N VAL A 323 17.99 11.03 23.66
CA VAL A 323 16.69 11.74 23.68
C VAL A 323 16.54 12.72 22.51
N LYS A 324 17.60 13.42 22.11
CA LYS A 324 17.57 14.34 20.96
C LYS A 324 17.32 13.59 19.66
N ASN A 325 17.88 12.39 19.51
CA ASN A 325 17.66 11.56 18.32
C ASN A 325 16.21 11.06 18.26
N PHE A 326 15.62 10.65 19.39
CA PHE A 326 14.19 10.27 19.43
C PHE A 326 13.31 11.41 18.90
N TRP A 327 13.48 12.62 19.41
CA TRP A 327 12.71 13.78 18.97
C TRP A 327 13.03 14.18 17.52
N ALA A 328 14.26 14.01 17.06
CA ALA A 328 14.62 14.26 15.66
C ALA A 328 13.89 13.28 14.72
N PHE A 329 13.88 11.99 15.02
CA PHE A 329 13.12 10.98 14.27
C PHE A 329 11.61 11.24 14.32
N SER A 330 11.06 11.54 15.49
CA SER A 330 9.63 11.84 15.65
C SER A 330 9.21 13.09 14.85
N LYS A 331 9.98 14.17 14.91
CA LYS A 331 9.72 15.41 14.13
C LYS A 331 9.87 15.19 12.63
N ALA A 332 10.92 14.47 12.20
CA ALA A 332 11.10 14.11 10.79
C ALA A 332 9.95 13.23 10.30
N GLY A 333 9.53 12.25 11.10
CA GLY A 333 8.38 11.41 10.82
C GLY A 333 7.07 12.19 10.71
N ARG A 334 6.82 13.17 11.58
CA ARG A 334 5.67 14.09 11.47
C ARG A 334 5.70 14.86 10.16
N LYS A 335 6.86 15.43 9.79
CA LYS A 335 7.02 16.19 8.55
C LYS A 335 6.86 15.32 7.31
N LEU A 336 7.44 14.12 7.30
CA LEU A 336 7.25 13.15 6.22
C LEU A 336 5.80 12.70 6.11
N ALA A 337 5.14 12.47 7.24
CA ALA A 337 3.76 12.04 7.26
C ALA A 337 2.81 13.11 6.69
N ASP A 338 2.96 14.35 7.13
CA ASP A 338 2.22 15.49 6.59
C ASP A 338 2.44 15.64 5.08
N LEU A 339 3.71 15.64 4.64
CA LEU A 339 4.09 15.72 3.24
C LEU A 339 3.49 14.60 2.38
N HIS A 340 3.49 13.36 2.89
CA HIS A 340 3.04 12.19 2.13
C HIS A 340 1.53 11.98 2.19
N ILE A 341 0.82 12.52 3.19
CA ILE A 341 -0.65 12.53 3.22
C ILE A 341 -1.17 13.62 2.29
N ASN A 342 -0.57 14.81 2.33
CA ASN A 342 -1.00 15.99 1.58
C ASN A 342 -0.20 16.13 0.26
N TYR A 343 0.20 15.01 -0.33
CA TYR A 343 1.10 14.97 -1.50
C TYR A 343 0.53 15.61 -2.76
N GLU A 344 -0.78 15.87 -2.81
CA GLU A 344 -1.47 16.50 -3.93
C GLU A 344 -1.44 18.04 -3.82
N GLU A 345 -1.17 18.57 -2.62
CA GLU A 345 -1.29 19.99 -2.28
C GLU A 345 0.07 20.70 -2.21
N VAL A 346 1.18 19.96 -2.32
CA VAL A 346 2.52 20.54 -2.29
C VAL A 346 2.73 21.38 -3.55
N PRO A 347 3.23 22.63 -3.45
CA PRO A 347 3.46 23.46 -4.62
C PRO A 347 4.48 22.82 -5.56
N ALA A 348 4.41 23.17 -6.85
CA ALA A 348 5.38 22.73 -7.84
C ALA A 348 6.82 23.08 -7.43
N TYR A 349 7.76 22.20 -7.76
CA TYR A 349 9.18 22.48 -7.51
C TYR A 349 9.62 23.72 -8.32
N PRO A 350 10.26 24.74 -7.71
CA PRO A 350 10.44 26.06 -8.34
C PRO A 350 11.20 26.07 -9.67
N ASP A 351 12.18 25.18 -9.84
CA ASP A 351 13.06 25.21 -11.03
C ASP A 351 12.48 24.47 -12.25
N LEU A 352 11.28 23.89 -12.10
CA LEU A 352 10.61 23.18 -13.20
C LEU A 352 10.18 24.15 -14.29
N LYS A 353 10.46 23.77 -15.54
CA LYS A 353 9.97 24.49 -16.72
C LYS A 353 8.87 23.68 -17.40
N VAL A 354 7.66 24.22 -17.38
CA VAL A 354 6.48 23.66 -18.05
C VAL A 354 6.22 24.41 -19.34
N THR A 355 6.39 23.76 -20.49
CA THR A 355 6.14 24.35 -21.83
C THR A 355 4.84 23.84 -22.43
N GLY A 356 4.22 24.64 -23.31
CA GLY A 356 2.93 24.31 -23.92
C GLY A 356 1.75 24.49 -22.96
N ASN A 357 1.98 25.24 -21.89
CA ASN A 357 1.00 25.68 -20.89
C ASN A 357 0.74 27.19 -21.01
N ASP A 358 1.04 27.77 -22.18
CA ASP A 358 0.95 29.21 -22.44
C ASP A 358 -0.54 29.61 -22.42
N GLY A 359 -0.91 30.37 -21.39
CA GLY A 359 -2.29 30.61 -20.99
C GLY A 359 -3.23 31.02 -22.13
N ALA A 360 -4.28 30.25 -22.35
CA ALA A 360 -5.45 30.66 -23.13
C ALA A 360 -6.73 30.21 -22.42
N SER A 361 -7.07 30.92 -21.34
CA SER A 361 -8.28 30.76 -20.52
C SER A 361 -8.47 29.39 -19.86
N THR A 362 -9.22 29.37 -18.78
CA THR A 362 -9.74 28.21 -18.05
C THR A 362 -10.62 27.27 -18.90
N SER A 363 -10.60 27.38 -20.24
CA SER A 363 -11.66 26.88 -21.14
C SER A 363 -11.26 25.70 -22.04
N SER A 364 -10.01 25.20 -22.00
CA SER A 364 -9.68 23.96 -22.72
C SER A 364 -9.23 22.86 -21.77
N ALA A 365 -10.19 22.27 -21.05
CA ALA A 365 -9.96 21.04 -20.27
C ALA A 365 -9.27 19.93 -21.09
N SER A 366 -9.44 19.96 -22.42
CA SER A 366 -8.75 19.07 -23.37
C SER A 366 -7.22 19.21 -23.39
N LEU A 367 -6.67 20.38 -23.04
CA LEU A 367 -5.22 20.61 -23.01
C LEU A 367 -4.50 19.71 -21.99
N TYR A 368 -5.17 19.41 -20.88
CA TYR A 368 -4.59 18.71 -19.75
C TYR A 368 -4.89 17.21 -19.74
N LEU A 369 -5.53 16.69 -20.79
CA LEU A 369 -5.82 15.26 -20.89
C LEU A 369 -4.54 14.44 -21.03
N VAL A 370 -4.49 13.33 -20.30
CA VAL A 370 -3.39 12.35 -20.35
C VAL A 370 -3.85 11.10 -21.07
N GLU A 371 -3.05 10.66 -22.04
CA GLU A 371 -3.13 9.30 -22.57
C GLU A 371 -2.10 8.41 -21.88
N LYS A 372 -0.82 8.78 -22.01
CA LYS A 372 0.31 8.10 -21.39
C LYS A 372 1.54 9.01 -21.36
N MET A 373 2.01 9.33 -20.16
CA MET A 373 3.24 10.09 -19.95
C MET A 373 4.47 9.25 -20.30
N ARG A 374 5.54 9.90 -20.77
CA ARG A 374 6.79 9.21 -21.11
C ARG A 374 8.00 10.12 -21.01
N PHE A 375 9.17 9.51 -20.80
CA PHE A 375 10.44 10.17 -21.04
C PHE A 375 10.67 10.31 -22.56
N PRO A 376 11.35 11.37 -23.03
CA PRO A 376 11.76 11.48 -24.44
C PRO A 376 12.66 10.33 -24.89
N LYS A 377 13.52 9.85 -23.98
CA LYS A 377 14.39 8.68 -24.12
C LYS A 377 14.51 7.99 -22.77
N LYS A 378 14.79 6.68 -22.74
CA LYS A 378 14.79 5.86 -21.53
C LYS A 378 15.75 6.37 -20.42
N ASP A 379 16.87 6.91 -20.83
CA ASP A 379 17.96 7.44 -19.99
C ASP A 379 17.80 8.94 -19.67
N ARG A 380 16.88 9.64 -20.36
CA ARG A 380 16.68 11.07 -20.22
C ARG A 380 15.55 11.38 -19.23
N LYS A 381 15.88 11.49 -17.94
CA LYS A 381 14.94 11.71 -16.83
C LYS A 381 14.75 13.18 -16.41
N ASP A 382 15.49 14.12 -16.98
CA ASP A 382 15.33 15.56 -16.74
C ASP A 382 14.04 16.14 -17.34
N THR A 383 13.38 15.39 -18.23
CA THR A 383 12.24 15.84 -19.02
C THR A 383 11.15 14.76 -19.07
N ILE A 384 9.89 15.14 -18.87
CA ILE A 384 8.71 14.28 -19.05
C ILE A 384 7.80 14.91 -20.10
N ILE A 385 7.45 14.11 -21.11
CA ILE A 385 6.39 14.43 -22.07
C ILE A 385 5.07 14.03 -21.41
N TYR A 386 4.28 15.03 -21.02
CA TYR A 386 2.99 14.83 -20.38
C TYR A 386 1.94 14.38 -21.39
N ASN A 387 1.83 15.11 -22.50
CA ASN A 387 1.02 14.76 -23.68
C ASN A 387 1.60 15.42 -24.94
N SER A 388 0.84 15.51 -26.04
CA SER A 388 1.29 16.13 -27.30
C SER A 388 1.49 17.64 -27.24
N LYS A 389 1.08 18.30 -26.15
CA LYS A 389 1.10 19.75 -25.96
C LYS A 389 2.03 20.16 -24.82
N ILE A 390 1.95 19.47 -23.68
CA ILE A 390 2.65 19.83 -22.46
C ILE A 390 3.91 18.99 -22.28
N THR A 391 5.01 19.66 -21.94
CA THR A 391 6.28 19.04 -21.56
C THR A 391 6.81 19.70 -20.30
N ILE A 392 7.31 18.88 -19.37
CA ILE A 392 7.93 19.31 -18.11
C ILE A 392 9.42 19.03 -18.23
N SER A 393 10.25 20.02 -17.95
CA SER A 393 11.71 19.96 -18.07
C SER A 393 12.38 20.53 -16.82
N ASN A 394 13.71 20.36 -16.71
CA ASN A 394 14.51 20.72 -15.55
C ASN A 394 14.12 19.94 -14.28
N ILE A 395 13.70 18.68 -14.43
CA ILE A 395 13.40 17.82 -13.28
C ILE A 395 14.74 17.40 -12.63
N PRO A 396 14.98 17.71 -11.33
CA PRO A 396 16.22 17.34 -10.67
C PRO A 396 16.39 15.82 -10.58
N GLU A 397 17.59 15.31 -10.84
CA GLU A 397 17.91 13.87 -10.71
C GLU A 397 17.63 13.35 -9.29
N LYS A 398 17.92 14.17 -8.28
CA LYS A 398 17.64 13.92 -6.87
C LYS A 398 16.18 13.53 -6.60
N ALA A 399 15.21 14.05 -7.38
CA ALA A 399 13.80 13.70 -7.19
C ALA A 399 13.51 12.22 -7.49
N TYR A 400 14.35 11.55 -8.29
CA TYR A 400 14.22 10.11 -8.57
C TYR A 400 14.83 9.22 -7.48
N GLU A 401 15.60 9.77 -6.53
CA GLU A 401 16.13 9.01 -5.38
C GLU A 401 15.04 8.54 -4.43
N TYR A 402 13.88 9.21 -4.39
CA TYR A 402 12.75 8.77 -3.57
C TYR A 402 12.02 7.59 -4.23
N VAL A 403 12.46 6.39 -3.86
CA VAL A 403 11.91 5.13 -4.34
C VAL A 403 10.94 4.53 -3.34
N VAL A 404 9.76 4.15 -3.82
CA VAL A 404 8.74 3.43 -3.07
C VAL A 404 8.30 2.23 -3.91
N ASN A 405 8.30 1.03 -3.33
CA ASN A 405 7.86 -0.20 -3.98
C ASN A 405 8.55 -0.47 -5.34
N GLY A 406 9.86 -0.20 -5.40
CA GLY A 406 10.74 -0.48 -6.54
C GLY A 406 10.72 0.53 -7.70
N LYS A 407 10.02 1.67 -7.56
CA LYS A 407 9.98 2.76 -8.57
C LYS A 407 10.08 4.12 -7.89
N SER A 408 10.54 5.15 -8.61
CA SER A 408 10.47 6.50 -8.06
C SER A 408 9.01 6.94 -7.89
N ALA A 409 8.74 7.85 -6.97
CA ALA A 409 7.40 8.43 -6.80
C ALA A 409 6.88 9.07 -8.12
N ILE A 410 7.77 9.68 -8.91
CA ILE A 410 7.46 10.25 -10.22
C ILE A 410 7.04 9.16 -11.22
N GLU A 411 7.78 8.05 -11.28
CA GLU A 411 7.47 6.92 -12.17
C GLU A 411 6.14 6.25 -11.80
N TRP A 412 5.73 6.26 -10.51
CA TRP A 412 4.38 5.84 -10.11
C TRP A 412 3.29 6.70 -10.73
N ILE A 413 3.45 8.03 -10.74
CA ILE A 413 2.48 8.92 -11.38
C ILE A 413 2.39 8.62 -12.88
N MET A 414 3.54 8.48 -13.55
CA MET A 414 3.60 8.14 -14.98
C MET A 414 2.93 6.79 -15.31
N GLU A 415 3.10 5.79 -14.44
CA GLU A 415 2.53 4.46 -14.64
C GLU A 415 1.04 4.37 -14.33
N ARG A 416 0.57 5.07 -13.29
CA ARG A 416 -0.80 4.92 -12.81
C ARG A 416 -1.77 5.86 -13.51
N TYR A 417 -1.33 7.07 -13.83
CA TYR A 417 -2.13 8.05 -14.54
C TYR A 417 -1.94 7.89 -16.05
N GLN A 418 -2.39 6.75 -16.58
CA GLN A 418 -2.52 6.49 -18.01
C GLN A 418 -3.85 5.79 -18.30
N ILE A 419 -4.38 5.95 -19.51
CA ILE A 419 -5.62 5.27 -19.91
C ILE A 419 -5.34 3.77 -20.04
N THR A 420 -6.15 2.95 -19.36
CA THR A 420 -6.05 1.49 -19.44
C THR A 420 -7.41 0.86 -19.71
N VAL A 421 -7.40 -0.33 -20.32
CA VAL A 421 -8.60 -1.16 -20.52
C VAL A 421 -8.26 -2.56 -20.04
N HIS A 422 -9.05 -3.09 -19.10
CA HIS A 422 -8.87 -4.44 -18.62
C HIS A 422 -9.22 -5.45 -19.72
N LYS A 423 -8.28 -6.33 -20.05
CA LYS A 423 -8.35 -7.19 -21.25
C LYS A 423 -9.59 -8.09 -21.25
N GLU A 424 -9.90 -8.72 -20.12
CA GLU A 424 -10.95 -9.75 -20.05
C GLU A 424 -12.36 -9.19 -19.87
N SER A 425 -12.48 -8.05 -19.19
CA SER A 425 -13.78 -7.43 -18.90
C SER A 425 -14.11 -6.26 -19.82
N GLY A 426 -13.13 -5.77 -20.59
CA GLY A 426 -13.27 -4.57 -21.42
C GLY A 426 -13.43 -3.26 -20.64
N ILE A 427 -13.30 -3.29 -19.30
CA ILE A 427 -13.54 -2.12 -18.47
C ILE A 427 -12.40 -1.10 -18.64
N LYS A 428 -12.75 0.08 -19.14
CA LYS A 428 -11.86 1.24 -19.22
C LYS A 428 -11.64 1.86 -17.82
N ASN A 429 -10.41 2.28 -17.53
CA ASN A 429 -10.05 3.10 -16.39
C ASN A 429 -9.27 4.31 -16.90
N ASP A 430 -9.87 5.50 -16.81
CA ASP A 430 -9.36 6.74 -17.37
C ASP A 430 -9.07 7.76 -16.25
N PRO A 431 -7.80 8.12 -16.00
CA PRO A 431 -7.47 9.07 -14.94
C PRO A 431 -8.04 10.47 -15.16
N ASN A 432 -8.35 10.84 -16.41
CA ASN A 432 -8.96 12.14 -16.70
C ASN A 432 -10.38 12.26 -16.14
N ASP A 433 -11.05 11.13 -15.93
CA ASP A 433 -12.37 11.13 -15.31
C ASP A 433 -12.31 11.57 -13.84
N TRP A 434 -11.21 11.31 -13.13
CA TRP A 434 -10.99 11.81 -11.77
C TRP A 434 -10.87 13.34 -11.76
N ALA A 435 -10.05 13.88 -12.67
CA ALA A 435 -9.89 15.32 -12.85
C ALA A 435 -11.23 16.01 -13.18
N LYS A 436 -12.06 15.36 -14.01
CA LYS A 436 -13.40 15.82 -14.36
C LYS A 436 -14.39 15.72 -13.20
N GLU A 437 -14.38 14.64 -12.44
CA GLU A 437 -15.26 14.42 -11.29
C GLU A 437 -15.03 15.45 -10.18
N HIS A 438 -13.79 15.93 -10.04
CA HIS A 438 -13.39 16.94 -9.05
C HIS A 438 -13.35 18.37 -9.61
N ASP A 439 -13.83 18.61 -10.83
CA ASP A 439 -13.79 19.91 -11.52
C ASP A 439 -12.40 20.57 -11.53
N LYS A 440 -11.34 19.74 -11.59
CA LYS A 440 -9.92 20.14 -11.59
C LYS A 440 -9.24 19.63 -12.86
N PRO A 441 -9.41 20.30 -14.02
CA PRO A 441 -8.86 19.81 -15.30
C PRO A 441 -7.33 19.65 -15.28
N ARG A 442 -6.62 20.46 -14.47
CA ARG A 442 -5.16 20.38 -14.30
C ARG A 442 -4.69 19.36 -13.26
N TYR A 443 -5.59 18.64 -12.59
CA TYR A 443 -5.28 17.80 -11.44
C TYR A 443 -4.07 16.89 -11.66
N ILE A 444 -4.01 16.15 -12.78
CA ILE A 444 -2.93 15.19 -13.03
C ILE A 444 -1.59 15.89 -13.27
N LEU A 445 -1.60 17.04 -13.96
CA LEU A 445 -0.40 17.87 -14.17
C LEU A 445 0.10 18.41 -12.84
N ASP A 446 -0.78 19.03 -12.06
CA ASP A 446 -0.43 19.64 -10.78
C ASP A 446 0.04 18.58 -9.78
N LEU A 447 -0.56 17.38 -9.79
CA LEU A 447 -0.11 16.22 -9.04
C LEU A 447 1.32 15.80 -9.41
N LEU A 448 1.64 15.71 -10.70
CA LEU A 448 3.00 15.36 -11.14
C LEU A 448 4.03 16.40 -10.67
N LEU A 449 3.70 17.69 -10.80
CA LEU A 449 4.56 18.79 -10.33
C LEU A 449 4.75 18.76 -8.81
N SER A 450 3.68 18.46 -8.08
CA SER A 450 3.65 18.31 -6.64
C SER A 450 4.55 17.16 -6.18
N ILE A 451 4.42 15.98 -6.81
CA ILE A 451 5.20 14.78 -6.48
C ILE A 451 6.69 14.96 -6.72
N ILE A 452 7.10 15.74 -7.72
CA ILE A 452 8.52 16.08 -7.90
C ILE A 452 9.04 16.83 -6.66
N ASN A 453 8.28 17.79 -6.14
CA ASN A 453 8.68 18.54 -4.94
C ASN A 453 8.59 17.69 -3.66
N VAL A 454 7.55 16.87 -3.51
CA VAL A 454 7.45 15.87 -2.43
C VAL A 454 8.69 15.00 -2.41
N SER A 455 9.14 14.52 -3.56
CA SER A 455 10.32 13.67 -3.67
C SER A 455 11.59 14.39 -3.23
N MET A 456 11.78 15.64 -3.69
CA MET A 456 12.92 16.47 -3.28
C MET A 456 12.98 16.67 -1.76
N GLN A 457 11.85 17.08 -1.17
CA GLN A 457 11.74 17.33 0.27
C GLN A 457 11.90 16.05 1.09
N THR A 458 11.36 14.93 0.60
CA THR A 458 11.52 13.61 1.23
C THR A 458 13.00 13.24 1.32
N VAL A 459 13.73 13.36 0.21
CA VAL A 459 15.16 13.07 0.17
C VAL A 459 15.94 13.99 1.12
N ASP A 460 15.59 15.27 1.21
CA ASP A 460 16.20 16.20 2.17
C ASP A 460 15.96 15.82 3.63
N ILE A 461 14.73 15.47 3.97
CA ILE A 461 14.40 15.06 5.34
C ILE A 461 15.14 13.78 5.70
N VAL A 462 15.17 12.80 4.79
CA VAL A 462 15.85 11.51 5.00
C VAL A 462 17.36 11.70 5.15
N LYS A 463 17.99 12.52 4.30
CA LYS A 463 19.43 12.84 4.41
C LYS A 463 19.78 13.61 5.69
N GLY A 464 18.80 14.31 6.28
CA GLY A 464 18.93 15.03 7.55
C GLY A 464 18.64 14.20 8.81
N LEU A 465 18.28 12.92 8.67
CA LEU A 465 18.00 12.06 9.83
C LEU A 465 19.28 11.82 10.68
N PRO A 466 19.13 11.60 12.00
CA PRO A 466 20.24 11.17 12.83
C PRO A 466 20.85 9.87 12.31
N LYS A 467 22.18 9.80 12.27
CA LYS A 467 22.89 8.55 11.97
C LYS A 467 22.81 7.60 13.15
N VAL A 468 22.51 6.34 12.88
CA VAL A 468 22.45 5.28 13.88
C VAL A 468 23.36 4.14 13.42
N SER A 469 24.24 3.69 14.31
CA SER A 469 25.03 2.48 14.11
C SER A 469 24.32 1.30 14.73
N PHE A 470 24.39 0.17 14.03
CA PHE A 470 23.86 -1.11 14.46
C PHE A 470 25.07 -2.04 14.49
N GLU A 471 25.41 -2.54 15.69
CA GLU A 471 26.51 -3.49 15.90
C GLU A 471 26.06 -4.92 15.62
#